data_AF-A0A7Z8QHK1-F1
#
_entry.id   AF-A0A7Z8QHK1-F1
#
_cell.length_a   1.000
_cell.length_b   1.000
_cell.length_c   1.000
_cell.angle_alpha   90.00
_cell.angle_beta   90.00
_cell.angle_gamma   90.00
#
_symmetry.space_group_name_H-M   'P 1'
#
loop_
_entity.id
_entity.type
_entity.pdbx_description
1 polymer ?
#
loop_
_entity_poly.entity_id
_entity_poly.type
_entity_poly.pdbx_seq_one_letter_code
_entity_poly.pdbx_strand_id
1 'polypeptide(L)' 'MYDLDGHASQLAVGALMENISIATTAEGMQASFKCRTPDADGRYSIDVILQKKAGIIAHPLLSMIKKRVTQPLKILETEL' A
#
# COMPACT_ATOMS: atom_id res chain seq x y z
N MET A 1 19.01 -0.80 9.11
CA MET A 1 18.57 -2.17 8.78
C MET A 1 18.62 -2.29 7.28
N TYR A 2 19.45 -3.17 6.73
CA TYR A 2 19.48 -3.42 5.29
C TYR A 2 18.59 -4.62 4.98
N ASP A 3 17.83 -4.51 3.90
CA ASP A 3 16.91 -5.56 3.43
C ASP A 3 17.71 -6.63 2.67
N LEU A 4 18.40 -7.50 3.43
CA LEU A 4 19.33 -8.50 2.88
C LEU A 4 18.64 -9.57 2.01
N ASP A 5 17.33 -9.77 2.18
CA ASP A 5 16.54 -10.79 1.46
C ASP A 5 15.37 -10.21 0.66
N GLY A 6 15.25 -8.88 0.54
CA GLY A 6 14.14 -8.24 -0.16
C GLY A 6 12.78 -8.26 0.57
N HIS A 7 12.72 -8.91 1.74
CA HIS A 7 11.47 -9.13 2.48
C HIS A 7 10.85 -7.83 3.00
N ALA A 8 11.67 -6.90 3.51
CA ALA A 8 11.17 -5.61 3.99
C ALA A 8 10.67 -4.74 2.82
N SER A 9 11.33 -4.80 1.67
CA SER A 9 10.91 -4.11 0.45
C SER A 9 9.61 -4.68 -0.10
N GLN A 10 9.42 -6.00 -0.08
CA GLN A 10 8.17 -6.64 -0.50
C GLN A 10 6.99 -6.23 0.38
N LEU A 11 7.18 -6.18 1.71
CA LEU A 11 6.16 -5.69 2.63
C LEU A 11 5.83 -4.21 2.39
N ALA A 12 6.84 -3.37 2.15
CA ALA A 12 6.64 -1.96 1.84
C ALA A 12 5.84 -1.77 0.54
N VAL A 13 6.12 -2.57 -0.50
CA VAL A 13 5.36 -2.56 -1.76
C VAL A 13 3.91 -3.00 -1.55
N GLY A 14 3.68 -4.06 -0.78
CA GLY A 14 2.32 -4.50 -0.43
C GLY A 14 1.53 -3.41 0.32
N ALA A 15 2.16 -2.79 1.31
CA ALA A 15 1.56 -1.69 2.09
C ALA A 15 1.32 -0.42 1.26
N LEU A 16 2.09 -0.21 0.18
CA LEU A 16 1.84 0.85 -0.80
C LEU A 16 0.63 0.53 -1.68
N MET A 17 0.53 -0.70 -2.20
CA MET A 17 -0.59 -1.14 -3.03
C MET A 17 -1.92 -1.07 -2.27
N GLU A 18 -1.92 -1.50 -1.00
CA GLU A 18 -3.09 -1.36 -0.12
C GLU A 18 -3.49 0.12 0.05
N ASN A 19 -2.52 1.00 0.31
CA ASN A 19 -2.78 2.44 0.42
C ASN A 19 -3.37 3.04 -0.84
N ILE A 20 -2.86 2.67 -2.02
CA ILE A 20 -3.41 3.11 -3.31
C ILE A 20 -4.86 2.63 -3.44
N SER A 21 -5.14 1.37 -3.11
CA SER A 21 -6.50 0.82 -3.13
C SER A 21 -7.45 1.63 -2.25
N ILE A 22 -7.07 1.88 -0.99
CA ILE A 22 -7.86 2.68 -0.04
C ILE A 22 -8.05 4.11 -0.55
N ALA A 23 -6.98 4.79 -0.99
CA ALA A 23 -7.04 6.17 -1.44
C ALA A 23 -7.95 6.34 -2.67
N THR A 24 -7.87 5.43 -3.63
CA THR A 24 -8.63 5.52 -4.88
C THR A 24 -10.14 5.44 -4.66
N THR A 25 -10.60 4.77 -3.60
CA THR A 25 -12.03 4.75 -3.25
C THR A 25 -12.61 6.13 -2.94
N ALA A 26 -11.81 7.04 -2.35
CA ALA A 26 -12.23 8.41 -2.08
C ALA A 26 -12.42 9.23 -3.36
N GLU A 27 -11.73 8.82 -4.43
CA GLU A 27 -11.77 9.44 -5.75
C GLU A 27 -12.81 8.79 -6.68
N GLY A 28 -13.69 7.92 -6.15
CA GLY A 28 -14.69 7.22 -6.96
C GLY A 28 -14.09 6.17 -7.92
N MET A 29 -12.89 5.68 -7.61
CA MET A 29 -12.12 4.76 -8.45
C MET A 29 -11.81 3.45 -7.72
N GLN A 30 -11.60 2.39 -8.50
CA GLN A 30 -11.03 1.13 -8.05
C GLN A 30 -9.64 0.96 -8.68
N ALA A 31 -8.65 0.63 -7.87
CA ALA A 31 -7.33 0.20 -8.32
C ALA A 31 -7.30 -1.31 -8.60
N SER A 32 -6.58 -1.71 -9.64
CA SER A 32 -6.10 -3.07 -9.86
C SER A 32 -4.61 -3.05 -10.20
N PHE A 33 -3.92 -4.15 -9.93
CA PHE A 33 -2.47 -4.22 -10.02
C PHE A 33 -2.05 -5.37 -10.91
N LYS A 34 -1.08 -5.13 -11.78
CA LYS A 34 -0.49 -6.16 -12.65
C LYS A 34 1.03 -6.13 -12.56
N CYS A 35 1.61 -7.18 -11.98
CA CYS A 35 3.05 -7.35 -12.01
C CYS A 35 3.48 -7.79 -13.41
N ARG A 36 4.45 -7.08 -13.99
CA ARG A 36 5.05 -7.44 -15.28
C ARG A 36 6.15 -8.46 -15.08
N THR A 37 6.46 -9.19 -16.14
CA THR A 37 7.69 -9.99 -16.23
C THR A 37 8.90 -9.07 -15.97
N PRO A 38 9.92 -9.52 -15.23
CA PRO A 38 11.14 -8.75 -15.02
C PRO A 38 11.76 -8.30 -16.34
N ASP A 39 12.36 -7.12 -16.34
CA ASP A 39 13.20 -6.69 -17.45
C ASP A 39 14.51 -7.50 -17.51
N ALA A 40 15.36 -7.20 -18.52
CA ALA A 40 16.65 -7.86 -18.68
C ALA A 40 17.59 -7.68 -17.48
N ASP A 41 17.37 -6.64 -16.66
CA ASP A 41 18.13 -6.36 -15.44
C ASP A 41 17.51 -7.05 -14.20
N GLY A 42 16.43 -7.83 -14.38
CA GLY A 42 15.72 -8.50 -13.30
C GLY A 42 14.83 -7.57 -12.47
N ARG A 43 14.56 -6.35 -12.93
CA ARG A 43 13.70 -5.38 -12.21
C ARG A 43 12.23 -5.65 -12.49
N TYR A 44 11.44 -5.67 -11.42
CA TYR A 44 9.99 -5.80 -11.50
C TYR A 44 9.33 -4.44 -11.67
N SER A 45 8.28 -4.39 -12.49
CA SER A 45 7.38 -3.24 -12.62
C SER A 45 5.96 -3.69 -12.31
N ILE A 46 5.23 -2.89 -11.54
CA ILE A 46 3.82 -3.14 -11.22
C ILE A 46 2.99 -2.02 -11.83
N ASP A 47 2.11 -2.38 -12.74
CA ASP A 47 1.12 -1.45 -13.29
C ASP A 47 0.02 -1.23 -12.27
N VAL A 48 -0.32 0.04 -12.06
CA VAL A 48 -1.49 0.47 -11.29
C VAL A 48 -2.55 0.94 -12.27
N ILE A 49 -3.65 0.22 -12.37
CA ILE A 49 -4.75 0.51 -13.29
C ILE A 49 -5.90 1.08 -12.47
N LEU A 50 -6.26 2.32 -12.74
CA LEU A 50 -7.35 3.02 -12.06
C LEU A 50 -8.57 3.09 -12.97
N GLN A 51 -9.72 2.68 -12.45
CA GLN A 51 -10.98 2.70 -13.20
C GLN A 51 -12.07 3.33 -12.34
N LYS A 52 -12.89 4.21 -12.95
CA LYS A 52 -14.08 4.75 -12.28
C LYS A 52 -15.03 3.61 -11.94
N LYS A 53 -15.56 3.62 -10.72
CA LYS A 53 -16.53 2.63 -10.25
C LYS A 53 -17.73 3.33 -9.64
N ALA A 54 -18.87 3.25 -10.32
CA ALA A 54 -20.11 3.82 -9.82
C ALA A 54 -20.51 3.17 -8.49
N GLY A 55 -20.95 3.98 -7.53
CA GLY A 55 -21.41 3.50 -6.22
C GLY A 55 -20.31 3.03 -5.27
N ILE A 56 -19.03 3.26 -5.58
CA ILE A 56 -17.97 2.98 -4.62
C ILE A 56 -18.03 3.96 -3.46
N ILE A 57 -17.92 3.45 -2.24
CA ILE A 57 -17.88 4.23 -1.01
C ILE A 57 -16.42 4.33 -0.57
N ALA A 58 -16.04 5.49 -0.01
CA ALA A 58 -14.73 5.68 0.57
C ALA A 58 -14.43 4.61 1.63
N HIS A 59 -13.24 4.01 1.53
CA HIS A 59 -12.82 2.93 2.40
C HIS A 59 -12.71 3.43 3.86
N PRO A 60 -13.16 2.66 4.88
CA PRO A 60 -13.19 3.11 6.28
C PRO A 60 -11.84 3.60 6.82
N LEU A 61 -10.75 3.04 6.32
CA LEU A 61 -9.37 3.37 6.72
C LEU A 61 -8.77 4.59 5.98
N LEU A 62 -9.53 5.31 5.16
CA LEU A 62 -9.02 6.45 4.38
C LEU A 62 -8.32 7.50 5.27
N SER A 63 -8.93 7.82 6.41
CA SER A 63 -8.38 8.81 7.35
C SER A 63 -7.09 8.33 8.04
N MET A 64 -6.80 7.02 8.02
CA MET A 64 -5.62 6.41 8.63
C MET A 64 -4.40 6.45 7.70
N ILE A 65 -4.56 6.61 6.38
CA ILE A 65 -3.44 6.71 5.43
C ILE A 65 -2.43 7.78 5.86
N LYS A 66 -2.90 8.92 6.37
CA LYS A 66 -2.06 10.04 6.83
C LYS A 66 -1.56 9.91 8.28
N LYS A 67 -2.14 9.01 9.06
CA LYS A 67 -1.88 8.88 10.51
C LYS A 67 -1.09 7.63 10.88
N ARG A 68 -1.04 6.63 9.99
CA ARG A 68 -0.35 5.37 10.23
C ARG A 68 1.15 5.61 10.41
N VAL A 69 1.72 4.94 11.41
CA VAL A 69 3.15 4.97 11.73
C VAL A 69 3.62 3.55 12.05
N THR A 70 4.87 3.23 11.75
CA THR A 70 5.47 1.98 12.22
C THR A 70 5.64 2.05 13.73
N GLN A 71 5.03 1.11 14.45
CA GLN A 71 5.20 1.01 15.89
C GLN A 71 6.43 0.13 16.21
N PRO A 72 7.46 0.66 16.89
CA PRO A 72 8.54 -0.17 17.41
C PRO A 72 8.02 -1.03 18.57
N LEU A 73 8.60 -2.22 18.74
CA LEU A 73 8.18 -3.27 19.68
C LEU A 73 8.05 -2.84 21.15
N LYS A 74 8.61 -1.68 21.56
CA LYS A 74 8.35 -1.05 22.86
C LYS A 74 7.32 0.05 22.71
N ILE A 75 6.05 -0.32 22.87
CA ILE A 75 5.04 0.62 23.33
C ILE A 75 5.16 0.60 24.86
N LEU A 76 5.76 1.64 25.44
CA LEU A 76 5.53 1.89 26.86
C LEU A 76 4.06 2.25 26.97
N GLU A 77 3.28 1.39 27.62
CA GLU A 77 1.93 1.72 28.06
C GLU A 77 2.03 3.02 28.84
N THR A 78 1.71 4.13 28.20
CA THR A 78 1.50 5.39 28.90
C THR A 78 0.01 5.38 29.20
N GLU A 79 -0.27 5.12 30.47
CA GLU A 79 -1.58 5.01 31.09
C GLU A 79 -2.55 6.10 30.57
N LEU A 80 -3.77 5.68 30.25
CA LEU A 80 -4.98 6.50 30.15
C LEU A 80 -5.98 6.00 31.20
#